data_AF-A8TTR0-F1
#
_entry.id   AF-A8TTR0-F1
#
_cell.length_a   1.000
_cell.length_b   1.000
_cell.length_c   1.000
_cell.angle_alpha   90.00
_cell.angle_beta   90.00
_cell.angle_gamma   90.00
#
_symmetry.space_group_name_H-M   'P 1'
#
loop_
_entity.id
_entity.type
_entity.pdbx_description
1 polymer ?
#
loop_
_entity_poly.entity_id
_entity_poly.type
_entity_poly.pdbx_seq_one_letter_code
_entity_poly.pdbx_strand_id
1 'polypeptide(L)'
;MARLRYPAPAAVSNCLRSERLDAARIAPTWTWVDQANDRTVIGRGGRRRVGVEIEFGKLDSDRAAAAVQRRFGGTIESGGPHRVAVRNTELGDFRVELDWGWVHGTAGKGGVVDKAKTLLADLGREVVPTELVTPPMPAGRLPEIDSLVMDFVELGAEGTRSGLFNGFGLHLNPSLAADDLAADPIRRVLQAYLLEAPALRVAIDVDPMRRLLPFVEPFPQPYIDHVLHPDYAPSLEQLIDDYIRFSPTRNRELDLLPLFAQIDEERIRRALPDPRVSARPTFHWRLPNADIEDPNWTVAGQWARWQRIEEMACDTAALTERLTERVQVLEGRESVWASLF
;
A
#
# COMPACT_ATOMS: atom_id res chain seq x y z
N MET A 1 12.52 11.59 29.44
CA MET A 1 13.07 10.49 28.61
C MET A 1 12.41 9.17 29.01
N ALA A 2 11.23 8.88 28.46
CA ALA A 2 10.59 7.57 28.63
C ALA A 2 11.15 6.65 27.54
N ARG A 3 11.91 5.63 27.93
CA ARG A 3 12.35 4.58 27.00
C ARG A 3 11.11 3.74 26.62
N LEU A 4 10.81 3.64 25.32
CA LEU A 4 9.92 2.62 24.79
C LEU A 4 10.40 1.25 25.31
N ARG A 5 9.57 0.59 26.12
CA ARG A 5 9.82 -0.78 26.58
C ARG A 5 9.13 -1.71 25.60
N TYR A 6 9.91 -2.31 24.71
CA TYR A 6 9.46 -3.48 23.95
C TYR A 6 9.44 -4.70 24.87
N PRO A 7 8.35 -5.49 24.92
CA PRO A 7 8.33 -6.72 25.69
C PRO A 7 9.33 -7.73 25.11
N ALA A 8 10.09 -8.40 25.99
CA ALA A 8 10.99 -9.49 25.62
C ALA A 8 10.19 -10.77 25.30
N PRO A 9 10.67 -11.63 24.38
CA PRO A 9 9.95 -12.84 23.99
C PRO A 9 9.92 -13.87 25.13
N ALA A 10 8.75 -14.46 25.35
CA ALA A 10 8.61 -15.70 26.09
C ALA A 10 8.99 -16.88 25.17
N ALA A 11 9.74 -17.83 25.72
CA ALA A 11 10.11 -19.06 25.01
C ALA A 11 8.86 -19.91 24.71
N VAL A 12 8.70 -20.33 23.45
CA VAL A 12 7.61 -21.22 23.03
C VAL A 12 8.00 -22.67 23.29
N SER A 13 7.24 -23.33 24.16
CA SER A 13 7.27 -24.78 24.37
C SER A 13 6.37 -25.47 23.33
N ASN A 14 6.88 -26.52 22.69
CA ASN A 14 6.15 -27.41 21.78
C ASN A 14 4.96 -28.09 22.50
N CYS A 15 3.77 -28.13 21.89
CA CYS A 15 2.99 -29.37 21.70
C CYS A 15 1.72 -29.16 20.85
N LEU A 16 1.41 -30.15 20.02
CA LEU A 16 0.17 -30.34 19.25
C LEU A 16 -0.92 -31.02 20.11
N ARG A 17 -2.19 -30.59 19.97
CA ARG A 17 -3.43 -31.38 19.69
C ARG A 17 -4.69 -30.90 20.43
N SER A 18 -5.77 -30.77 19.62
CA SER A 18 -7.21 -31.06 19.87
C SER A 18 -7.96 -30.26 20.95
N GLU A 19 -9.21 -29.81 20.85
CA GLU A 19 -10.42 -30.27 20.16
C GLU A 19 -11.45 -29.10 20.02
N ARG A 20 -12.34 -29.24 19.02
CA ARG A 20 -13.74 -28.76 18.90
C ARG A 20 -14.08 -27.28 18.66
N LEU A 21 -14.80 -27.13 17.55
CA LEU A 21 -15.55 -26.00 17.00
C LEU A 21 -16.57 -25.40 17.98
N ASP A 22 -16.63 -24.07 18.01
CA ASP A 22 -17.87 -23.32 18.13
C ASP A 22 -17.82 -22.10 17.19
N ALA A 23 -18.88 -21.95 16.41
CA ALA A 23 -19.02 -20.94 15.37
C ALA A 23 -19.26 -19.55 15.99
N ALA A 24 -18.20 -18.74 16.09
CA ALA A 24 -18.31 -17.31 16.33
C ALA A 24 -17.10 -16.56 15.74
N ARG A 25 -17.37 -15.72 14.73
CA ARG A 25 -16.54 -14.58 14.29
C ARG A 25 -15.04 -14.86 14.16
N ILE A 26 -14.62 -15.34 12.99
CA ILE A 26 -13.23 -15.21 12.55
C ILE A 26 -12.99 -13.73 12.23
N ALA A 27 -12.69 -12.93 13.25
CA ALA A 27 -11.82 -11.79 13.06
C ALA A 27 -10.40 -12.38 12.88
N PRO A 28 -9.67 -12.07 11.81
CA PRO A 28 -8.30 -12.55 11.70
C PRO A 28 -7.53 -12.03 12.91
N THR A 29 -7.02 -12.93 13.74
CA THR A 29 -6.18 -12.57 14.89
C THR A 29 -4.88 -12.01 14.34
N TRP A 30 -4.71 -10.70 14.43
CA TRP A 30 -3.50 -10.01 13.99
C TRP A 30 -2.36 -10.26 14.98
N THR A 31 -1.74 -11.44 14.95
CA THR A 31 -0.47 -11.67 15.64
C THR A 31 0.66 -11.06 14.80
N TRP A 32 1.39 -10.13 15.41
CA TRP A 32 2.55 -9.47 14.81
C TRP A 32 3.64 -10.49 14.49
N VAL A 33 4.12 -10.49 13.25
CA VAL A 33 5.25 -11.32 12.82
C VAL A 33 6.52 -10.74 13.42
N ASP A 34 7.30 -11.57 14.11
CA ASP A 34 8.62 -11.21 14.63
C ASP A 34 9.53 -10.79 13.47
N GLN A 35 9.98 -9.52 13.47
CA GLN A 35 10.85 -8.95 12.44
C GLN A 35 12.16 -9.73 12.26
N ALA A 36 12.61 -10.48 13.28
CA ALA A 36 13.81 -11.31 13.20
C ALA A 36 13.64 -12.54 12.29
N ASN A 37 12.40 -12.90 11.93
CA ASN A 37 12.06 -14.10 11.18
C ASN A 37 11.29 -13.77 9.88
N ASP A 38 11.56 -12.62 9.26
CA ASP A 38 10.94 -12.22 7.98
C ASP A 38 11.25 -13.24 6.87
N ARG A 39 10.27 -14.11 6.58
CA ARG A 39 10.36 -15.18 5.57
C ARG A 39 9.86 -14.74 4.19
N THR A 40 9.66 -13.45 3.94
CA THR A 40 9.16 -12.98 2.64
C THR A 40 10.18 -13.25 1.53
N VAL A 41 9.77 -14.01 0.50
CA VAL A 41 10.66 -14.56 -0.55
C VAL A 41 10.87 -13.59 -1.72
N ILE A 42 10.08 -12.52 -1.84
CA ILE A 42 10.31 -11.48 -2.84
C ILE A 42 11.38 -10.54 -2.29
N GLY A 43 12.64 -10.84 -2.61
CA GLY A 43 13.81 -10.17 -2.07
C GLY A 43 14.36 -10.78 -0.77
N ARG A 44 14.72 -12.06 -0.79
CA ARG A 44 15.67 -12.76 0.12
C ARG A 44 15.85 -12.15 1.54
N GLY A 45 14.85 -12.34 2.42
CA GLY A 45 15.00 -12.38 3.87
C GLY A 45 15.39 -11.05 4.54
N GLY A 46 14.41 -10.16 4.76
CA GLY A 46 14.55 -8.95 5.60
C GLY A 46 15.45 -7.85 5.04
N ARG A 47 16.13 -8.08 3.91
CA ARG A 47 16.96 -7.09 3.19
C ARG A 47 16.18 -6.29 2.16
N ARG A 48 14.91 -6.65 1.95
CA ARG A 48 14.09 -6.01 0.95
C ARG A 48 13.98 -4.52 1.24
N ARG A 49 14.15 -3.73 0.19
CA ARG A 49 13.95 -2.29 0.27
C ARG A 49 12.48 -1.97 0.09
N VAL A 50 11.99 -1.02 0.86
CA VAL A 50 10.65 -0.46 0.78
C VAL A 50 10.78 1.06 0.73
N GLY A 51 10.13 1.68 -0.26
CA GLY A 51 9.89 3.12 -0.25
C GLY A 51 8.60 3.41 0.49
N VAL A 52 8.53 4.54 1.18
CA VAL A 52 7.37 4.95 1.96
C VAL A 52 6.92 6.33 1.48
N GLU A 53 5.63 6.48 1.21
CA GLU A 53 4.98 7.77 0.92
C GLU A 53 3.90 8.00 1.98
N ILE A 54 3.93 9.14 2.69
CA ILE A 54 2.97 9.44 3.78
C ILE A 54 2.45 10.85 3.59
N GLU A 55 1.13 10.96 3.48
CA GLU A 55 0.41 12.24 3.45
C GLU A 55 0.03 12.69 4.87
N PHE A 56 0.15 13.99 5.14
CA PHE A 56 -0.24 14.61 6.41
C PHE A 56 -0.60 16.10 6.23
N GLY A 57 -1.42 16.62 7.14
CA GLY A 57 -1.87 18.01 7.18
C GLY A 57 -1.08 18.86 8.19
N LYS A 58 -1.28 20.18 8.13
CA LYS A 58 -0.83 21.20 9.12
C LYS A 58 0.68 21.32 9.39
N LEU A 59 1.50 20.57 8.68
CA LEU A 59 2.96 20.69 8.70
C LEU A 59 3.47 20.99 7.29
N ASP A 60 4.09 22.16 7.10
CA ASP A 60 4.65 22.55 5.80
C ASP A 60 5.91 21.74 5.43
N SER A 61 6.27 21.79 4.15
CA SER A 61 7.38 21.02 3.60
C SER A 61 8.74 21.39 4.20
N ASP A 62 8.94 22.64 4.63
CA ASP A 62 10.22 23.11 5.18
C ASP A 62 10.42 22.57 6.60
N ARG A 63 9.39 22.63 7.43
CA ARG A 63 9.42 22.10 8.81
C ARG A 63 9.52 20.57 8.81
N ALA A 64 8.82 19.89 7.92
CA ALA A 64 8.94 18.45 7.73
C ALA A 64 10.34 18.06 7.24
N ALA A 65 10.90 18.76 6.25
CA ALA A 65 12.28 18.53 5.79
C ALA A 65 13.32 18.78 6.90
N ALA A 66 13.11 19.81 7.74
CA ALA A 66 13.97 20.06 8.89
C ALA A 66 13.91 18.93 9.93
N ALA A 67 12.75 18.31 10.14
CA ALA A 67 12.62 17.13 11.00
C ALA A 67 13.35 15.92 10.41
N VAL A 68 13.21 15.66 9.11
CA VAL A 68 14.00 14.64 8.38
C VAL A 68 15.50 14.88 8.56
N GLN A 69 15.97 16.11 8.31
CA GLN A 69 17.38 16.45 8.45
C GLN A 69 17.89 16.26 9.89
N ARG A 70 17.10 16.64 10.91
CA ARG A 70 17.49 16.44 12.32
C ARG A 70 17.66 14.97 12.67
N ARG A 71 16.83 14.09 12.11
CA ARG A 71 16.84 12.66 12.42
C ARG A 71 17.88 11.88 11.62
N PHE A 72 18.03 12.19 10.33
CA PHE A 72 18.82 11.39 9.39
C PHE A 72 20.03 12.13 8.79
N GLY A 73 20.27 13.38 9.18
CA GLY A 73 21.34 14.22 8.63
C GLY A 73 21.04 14.72 7.22
N GLY A 74 22.09 14.96 6.44
CA GLY A 74 21.98 15.43 5.06
C GLY A 74 21.82 16.94 4.91
N THR A 75 21.48 17.37 3.70
CA THR A 75 21.38 18.79 3.32
C THR A 75 20.03 19.08 2.69
N ILE A 76 19.37 20.13 3.18
CA ILE A 76 18.11 20.62 2.63
C ILE A 76 18.38 21.39 1.35
N GLU A 77 17.75 20.97 0.26
CA GLU A 77 17.74 21.64 -1.03
C GLU A 77 16.31 22.05 -1.38
N SER A 78 16.08 23.35 -1.57
CA SER A 78 14.78 23.82 -2.07
C SER A 78 14.66 23.48 -3.55
N GLY A 79 13.64 22.70 -3.90
CA GLY A 79 13.27 22.33 -5.26
C GLY A 79 12.15 23.17 -5.87
N GLY A 80 11.77 24.28 -5.21
CA GLY A 80 10.66 25.16 -5.59
C GLY A 80 9.77 25.54 -4.40
N PRO A 81 8.66 26.28 -4.64
CA PRO A 81 7.85 26.89 -3.58
C PRO A 81 7.25 25.91 -2.56
N HIS A 82 7.15 24.61 -2.89
CA HIS A 82 6.46 23.59 -2.11
C HIS A 82 7.06 22.19 -2.30
N ARG A 83 8.34 22.12 -2.67
CA ARG A 83 9.07 20.88 -2.87
C ARG A 83 10.46 21.04 -2.29
N VAL A 84 10.77 20.20 -1.31
CA VAL A 84 12.05 20.21 -0.61
C VAL A 84 12.65 18.81 -0.73
N ALA A 85 13.93 18.74 -1.05
CA ALA A 85 14.69 17.50 -0.97
C ALA A 85 15.63 17.57 0.23
N VAL A 86 15.75 16.47 0.97
CA VAL A 86 16.82 16.30 1.96
C VAL A 86 17.79 15.28 1.38
N ARG A 87 18.90 15.78 0.83
CA ARG A 87 19.91 14.97 0.14
C ARG A 87 20.93 14.39 1.08
N ASN A 88 21.53 13.27 0.69
CA ASN A 88 22.67 12.67 1.40
C ASN A 88 22.39 12.37 2.88
N THR A 89 21.15 11.96 3.21
CA THR A 89 20.85 11.44 4.55
C THR A 89 21.41 10.04 4.70
N GLU A 90 21.46 9.51 5.93
CA GLU A 90 21.91 8.13 6.17
C GLU A 90 21.04 7.06 5.49
N LEU A 91 19.79 7.37 5.13
CA LEU A 91 18.87 6.44 4.45
C LEU A 91 18.77 6.67 2.94
N GLY A 92 19.38 7.75 2.43
CA GLY A 92 19.28 8.22 1.03
C GLY A 92 18.51 9.54 0.91
N ASP A 93 18.03 9.86 -0.29
CA ASP A 93 17.39 11.15 -0.53
C ASP A 93 15.89 11.12 -0.20
N PHE A 94 15.47 11.97 0.72
CA PHE A 94 14.06 12.21 1.02
C PHE A 94 13.53 13.34 0.15
N ARG A 95 12.24 13.28 -0.15
CA ARG A 95 11.49 14.41 -0.72
C ARG A 95 10.30 14.72 0.17
N VAL A 96 10.02 15.99 0.32
CA VAL A 96 8.81 16.49 0.96
C VAL A 96 8.14 17.44 -0.01
N GLU A 97 6.89 17.19 -0.35
CA GLU A 97 6.17 17.99 -1.34
C GLU A 97 4.70 18.17 -1.00
N LEU A 98 4.11 19.31 -1.39
CA LEU A 98 2.65 19.43 -1.38
C LEU A 98 2.07 18.51 -2.46
N ASP A 99 1.10 17.66 -2.10
CA ASP A 99 0.49 16.73 -3.06
C ASP A 99 -0.52 17.46 -3.97
N TRP A 100 -0.02 17.88 -5.13
CA TRP A 100 -0.81 18.50 -6.20
C TRP A 100 -1.79 17.52 -6.88
N GLY A 101 -1.75 16.22 -6.59
CA GLY A 101 -2.73 15.24 -7.04
C GLY A 101 -4.16 15.60 -6.62
N TRP A 102 -4.30 16.22 -5.45
CA TRP A 102 -5.54 16.81 -4.96
C TRP A 102 -6.01 17.99 -5.83
N VAL A 103 -5.09 18.85 -6.28
CA VAL A 103 -5.41 20.04 -7.10
C VAL A 103 -5.75 19.67 -8.56
N HIS A 104 -5.10 18.64 -9.11
CA HIS A 104 -5.22 18.26 -10.53
C HIS A 104 -6.13 17.07 -10.82
N GLY A 105 -6.67 16.37 -9.81
CA GLY A 105 -7.66 15.28 -9.98
C GLY A 105 -9.01 15.70 -10.59
N THR A 106 -9.12 16.95 -11.04
CA THR A 106 -10.36 17.66 -11.41
C THR A 106 -10.65 17.72 -12.92
N ALA A 107 -9.84 17.06 -13.76
CA ALA A 107 -9.92 17.13 -15.23
C ALA A 107 -10.61 15.93 -15.93
N GLY A 108 -11.36 15.08 -15.22
CA GLY A 108 -12.20 14.02 -15.80
C GLY A 108 -13.68 14.40 -15.85
N LYS A 109 -14.45 13.95 -16.85
CA LYS A 109 -15.90 14.23 -16.98
C LYS A 109 -16.73 13.22 -16.16
N GLY A 110 -17.58 13.69 -15.22
CA GLY A 110 -18.63 12.90 -14.56
C GLY A 110 -18.88 13.28 -13.09
N GLY A 111 -20.14 13.26 -12.64
CA GLY A 111 -20.67 13.91 -11.41
C GLY A 111 -20.06 13.59 -10.02
N VAL A 112 -19.06 12.71 -9.92
CA VAL A 112 -18.21 12.58 -8.71
C VAL A 112 -17.20 13.73 -8.63
N VAL A 113 -16.79 14.26 -9.79
CA VAL A 113 -15.81 15.35 -9.95
C VAL A 113 -16.31 16.67 -9.37
N ASP A 114 -17.62 16.93 -9.42
CA ASP A 114 -18.20 18.16 -8.88
C ASP A 114 -18.22 18.17 -7.34
N LYS A 115 -18.31 16.99 -6.70
CA LYS A 115 -18.18 16.87 -5.24
C LYS A 115 -16.74 17.07 -4.79
N ALA A 116 -15.77 16.45 -5.48
CA ALA A 116 -14.35 16.64 -5.19
C ALA A 116 -13.92 18.10 -5.40
N LYS A 117 -14.37 18.75 -6.49
CA LYS A 117 -14.13 20.17 -6.75
C LYS A 117 -14.72 21.10 -5.69
N THR A 118 -15.95 20.83 -5.23
CA THR A 118 -16.58 21.62 -4.17
C THR A 118 -15.83 21.46 -2.84
N LEU A 119 -15.45 20.22 -2.50
CA LEU A 119 -14.61 19.92 -1.34
C LEU A 119 -13.30 20.72 -1.38
N LEU A 120 -12.59 20.65 -2.51
CA LEU A 120 -11.32 21.32 -2.77
C LEU A 120 -11.43 22.84 -2.88
N ALA A 121 -12.61 23.38 -3.21
CA ALA A 121 -12.85 24.82 -3.24
C ALA A 121 -13.10 25.38 -1.83
N ASP A 122 -13.71 24.57 -0.95
CA ASP A 122 -13.89 24.91 0.47
C ASP A 122 -12.57 24.75 1.26
N LEU A 123 -11.69 23.86 0.80
CA LEU A 123 -10.31 23.68 1.26
C LEU A 123 -9.41 24.73 0.59
N GLY A 124 -9.18 25.89 1.21
CA GLY A 124 -8.23 26.88 0.71
C GLY A 124 -6.82 26.28 0.45
N ARG A 125 -5.92 27.02 -0.22
CA ARG A 125 -4.53 26.56 -0.49
C ARG A 125 -3.75 26.13 0.77
N GLU A 126 -4.21 26.54 1.95
CA GLU A 126 -3.68 26.15 3.27
C GLU A 126 -4.03 24.70 3.68
N VAL A 127 -4.83 23.97 2.89
CA VAL A 127 -5.29 22.60 3.24
C VAL A 127 -4.81 21.53 2.23
N VAL A 128 -3.85 21.85 1.36
CA VAL A 128 -3.19 20.83 0.54
C VAL A 128 -2.27 19.99 1.44
N PRO A 129 -2.38 18.64 1.44
CA PRO A 129 -1.51 17.82 2.26
C PRO A 129 -0.05 17.92 1.83
N THR A 130 0.83 17.79 2.81
CA THR A 130 2.24 17.54 2.60
C THR A 130 2.47 16.04 2.54
N GLU A 131 3.19 15.58 1.52
CA GLU A 131 3.63 14.21 1.34
C GLU A 131 5.12 14.10 1.64
N LEU A 132 5.48 13.16 2.53
CA LEU A 132 6.85 12.69 2.70
C LEU A 132 7.07 11.48 1.80
N VAL A 133 8.11 11.51 0.97
CA VAL A 133 8.56 10.38 0.14
C VAL A 133 9.98 9.98 0.57
N THR A 134 10.15 8.73 0.99
CA THR A 134 11.45 8.18 1.39
C THR A 134 12.18 7.57 0.19
N PRO A 135 13.52 7.45 0.24
CA PRO A 135 14.21 6.52 -0.65
C PRO A 135 13.81 5.07 -0.31
N PRO A 136 13.95 4.12 -1.25
CA PRO A 136 13.83 2.70 -0.91
C PRO A 136 14.89 2.30 0.11
N MET A 137 14.46 1.90 1.30
CA MET A 137 15.31 1.61 2.46
C MET A 137 15.04 0.21 3.01
N PRO A 138 16.00 -0.45 3.69
CA PRO A 138 15.75 -1.76 4.28
C PRO A 138 14.51 -1.75 5.19
N ALA A 139 13.60 -2.70 5.03
CA ALA A 139 12.35 -2.75 5.79
C ALA A 139 12.57 -2.79 7.32
N GLY A 140 13.69 -3.35 7.79
CA GLY A 140 14.07 -3.33 9.20
C GLY A 140 14.34 -1.92 9.79
N ARG A 141 14.48 -0.88 8.95
CA ARG A 141 14.63 0.52 9.37
C ARG A 141 13.28 1.26 9.46
N LEU A 142 12.15 0.63 9.12
CA LEU A 142 10.81 1.23 9.23
C LEU A 142 10.50 1.82 10.62
N PRO A 143 10.97 1.24 11.75
CA PRO A 143 10.76 1.84 13.07
C PRO A 143 11.32 3.27 13.25
N GLU A 144 12.32 3.71 12.47
CA GLU A 144 12.71 5.13 12.56
C GLU A 144 11.86 6.04 11.68
N ILE A 145 11.17 5.51 10.67
CA ILE A 145 10.12 6.26 9.98
C ILE A 145 8.95 6.45 10.93
N ASP A 146 8.58 5.44 11.71
CA ASP A 146 7.60 5.59 12.79
C ASP A 146 8.01 6.70 13.77
N SER A 147 9.31 6.75 14.12
CA SER A 147 9.84 7.80 14.98
C SER A 147 9.85 9.18 14.32
N LEU A 148 10.09 9.27 13.00
CA LEU A 148 9.95 10.53 12.25
C LEU A 148 8.50 11.01 12.22
N VAL A 149 7.54 10.09 12.06
CA VAL A 149 6.11 10.39 12.10
C VAL A 149 5.71 10.96 13.47
N MET A 150 6.24 10.41 14.56
CA MET A 150 6.05 10.99 15.90
C MET A 150 6.59 12.42 15.98
N ASP A 151 7.78 12.68 15.43
CA ASP A 151 8.33 14.05 15.38
C ASP A 151 7.42 14.99 14.59
N PHE A 152 6.77 14.52 13.52
CA PHE A 152 5.80 15.31 12.75
C PHE A 152 4.56 15.64 13.59
N VAL A 153 4.01 14.67 14.32
CA VAL A 153 2.87 14.89 15.23
C VAL A 153 3.24 15.89 16.34
N GLU A 154 4.43 15.78 16.92
CA GLU A 154 4.93 16.76 17.91
C GLU A 154 5.07 18.18 17.33
N LEU A 155 5.31 18.29 16.01
CA LEU A 155 5.33 19.57 15.28
C LEU A 155 3.94 20.05 14.85
N GLY A 156 2.87 19.31 15.16
CA GLY A 156 1.48 19.65 14.87
C GLY A 156 0.94 19.08 13.56
N ALA A 157 1.58 18.05 12.99
CA ALA A 157 1.03 17.35 11.83
C ALA A 157 -0.24 16.57 12.19
N GLU A 158 -1.19 16.52 11.25
CA GLU A 158 -2.46 15.82 11.40
C GLU A 158 -2.64 14.72 10.35
N GLY A 159 -3.24 13.61 10.76
CA GLY A 159 -3.51 12.43 9.94
C GLY A 159 -4.94 12.34 9.44
N THR A 160 -5.28 11.14 8.94
CA THR A 160 -6.57 10.84 8.32
C THR A 160 -7.77 11.14 9.22
N ARG A 161 -7.66 10.92 10.54
CA ARG A 161 -8.79 11.03 11.48
C ARG A 161 -9.04 12.43 12.05
N SER A 162 -8.20 13.42 11.76
CA SER A 162 -8.28 14.75 12.39
C SER A 162 -9.01 15.82 11.60
N GLY A 163 -9.61 15.47 10.45
CA GLY A 163 -10.40 16.40 9.66
C GLY A 163 -11.44 15.72 8.78
N LEU A 164 -12.57 16.40 8.55
CA LEU A 164 -13.71 15.95 7.73
C LEU A 164 -13.34 15.65 6.26
N PHE A 165 -12.13 15.99 5.82
CA PHE A 165 -11.67 15.92 4.44
C PHE A 165 -10.29 15.26 4.24
N ASN A 166 -9.73 14.64 5.29
CA ASN A 166 -8.33 14.20 5.33
C ASN A 166 -8.14 12.79 4.76
N GLY A 167 -8.48 12.52 3.49
CA GLY A 167 -8.25 11.24 2.82
C GLY A 167 -6.77 10.80 2.66
N PHE A 168 -5.91 11.13 3.63
CA PHE A 168 -4.47 10.93 3.62
C PHE A 168 -4.11 9.46 3.54
N GLY A 169 -3.25 9.14 2.58
CA GLY A 169 -2.75 7.79 2.34
C GLY A 169 -1.37 7.54 2.91
N LEU A 170 -1.13 6.28 3.27
CA LEU A 170 0.22 5.71 3.29
C LEU A 170 0.36 4.83 2.03
N HIS A 171 1.42 5.04 1.28
CA HIS A 171 1.85 4.11 0.25
C HIS A 171 3.12 3.37 0.68
N LEU A 172 3.10 2.05 0.56
CA LEU A 172 4.31 1.24 0.64
C LEU A 172 4.71 0.83 -0.77
N ASN A 173 5.99 1.00 -1.06
CA ASN A 173 6.63 0.61 -2.31
C ASN A 173 7.64 -0.53 -2.07
N PRO A 174 7.18 -1.77 -1.76
CA PRO A 174 8.03 -2.95 -1.70
C PRO A 174 8.78 -3.20 -3.02
N SER A 175 10.12 -3.07 -2.99
CA SER A 175 10.97 -3.17 -4.19
C SER A 175 11.19 -4.62 -4.63
N LEU A 176 11.14 -4.90 -5.93
CA LEU A 176 11.45 -6.22 -6.49
C LEU A 176 12.92 -6.29 -6.93
N ALA A 177 13.53 -7.45 -6.75
CA ALA A 177 14.82 -7.74 -7.37
C ALA A 177 14.64 -8.06 -8.86
N ALA A 178 15.71 -7.96 -9.65
CA ALA A 178 15.64 -8.16 -11.10
C ALA A 178 15.20 -9.59 -11.49
N ASP A 179 15.58 -10.59 -10.69
CA ASP A 179 15.17 -12.00 -10.85
C ASP A 179 13.68 -12.22 -10.52
N ASP A 180 13.06 -11.32 -9.76
CA ASP A 180 11.64 -11.37 -9.41
C ASP A 180 10.74 -10.64 -10.44
N LEU A 181 11.31 -9.97 -11.45
CA LEU A 181 10.57 -9.31 -12.55
C LEU A 181 10.08 -10.34 -13.59
N ALA A 182 9.38 -11.36 -13.12
CA ALA A 182 8.85 -12.46 -13.92
C ALA A 182 7.34 -12.65 -13.66
N ALA A 183 6.66 -13.30 -14.61
CA ALA A 183 5.21 -13.47 -14.56
C ALA A 183 4.74 -14.18 -13.28
N ASP A 184 5.37 -15.29 -12.91
CA ASP A 184 4.91 -16.12 -11.80
C ASP A 184 4.99 -15.42 -10.42
N PRO A 185 6.11 -14.82 -9.99
CA PRO A 185 6.17 -14.07 -8.73
C PRO A 185 5.15 -12.93 -8.66
N ILE A 186 5.03 -12.14 -9.73
CA ILE A 186 4.10 -10.99 -9.79
C ILE A 186 2.66 -11.47 -9.71
N ARG A 187 2.31 -12.50 -10.50
CA ARG A 187 0.99 -13.13 -10.52
C ARG A 187 0.60 -13.64 -9.14
N ARG A 188 1.49 -14.37 -8.44
CA ARG A 188 1.18 -14.93 -7.11
C ARG A 188 0.92 -13.85 -6.07
N VAL A 189 1.69 -12.75 -6.06
CA VAL A 189 1.41 -11.61 -5.18
C VAL A 189 0.09 -10.96 -5.51
N LEU A 190 -0.19 -10.74 -6.79
CA LEU A 190 -1.45 -10.16 -7.21
C LEU A 190 -2.64 -11.06 -6.79
N GLN A 191 -2.54 -12.37 -6.98
CA GLN A 191 -3.58 -13.32 -6.56
C GLN A 191 -3.76 -13.31 -5.04
N ALA A 192 -2.68 -13.41 -4.27
CA ALA A 192 -2.72 -13.33 -2.81
C ALA A 192 -3.34 -12.01 -2.33
N TYR A 193 -2.94 -10.90 -2.95
CA TYR A 193 -3.48 -9.58 -2.66
C TYR A 193 -5.00 -9.53 -2.91
N LEU A 194 -5.46 -9.97 -4.08
CA LEU A 194 -6.88 -9.95 -4.45
C LEU A 194 -7.74 -10.82 -3.53
N LEU A 195 -7.22 -11.95 -3.05
CA LEU A 195 -7.87 -12.81 -2.06
C LEU A 195 -7.98 -12.14 -0.69
N GLU A 196 -6.95 -11.41 -0.27
CA GLU A 196 -6.87 -10.77 1.06
C GLU A 196 -7.48 -9.36 1.11
N ALA A 197 -7.61 -8.68 -0.03
CA ALA A 197 -8.06 -7.29 -0.11
C ALA A 197 -9.39 -7.01 0.61
N PRO A 198 -10.44 -7.87 0.54
CA PRO A 198 -11.66 -7.66 1.31
C PRO A 198 -11.43 -7.62 2.82
N ALA A 199 -10.61 -8.53 3.36
CA ALA A 199 -10.30 -8.59 4.80
C ALA A 199 -9.39 -7.42 5.22
N LEU A 200 -8.42 -7.06 4.37
CA LEU A 200 -7.53 -5.91 4.59
C LEU A 200 -8.32 -4.60 4.68
N ARG A 201 -9.28 -4.37 3.78
CA ARG A 201 -10.13 -3.16 3.81
C ARG A 201 -10.89 -3.01 5.13
N VAL A 202 -11.38 -4.12 5.69
CA VAL A 202 -12.07 -4.12 6.99
C VAL A 202 -11.09 -3.89 8.14
N ALA A 203 -9.94 -4.55 8.12
CA ALA A 203 -8.97 -4.46 9.20
C ALA A 203 -8.19 -3.15 9.26
N ILE A 204 -8.00 -2.50 8.11
CA ILE A 204 -7.45 -1.15 8.02
C ILE A 204 -8.50 -0.10 8.45
N ASP A 205 -9.79 -0.43 8.37
CA ASP A 205 -10.89 0.52 8.49
C ASP A 205 -10.67 1.69 7.52
N VAL A 206 -10.58 1.36 6.22
CA VAL A 206 -10.25 2.33 5.17
C VAL A 206 -11.27 3.46 5.17
N ASP A 207 -10.77 4.69 5.33
CA ASP A 207 -11.63 5.87 5.44
C ASP A 207 -12.55 5.98 4.21
N PRO A 208 -13.88 6.12 4.38
CA PRO A 208 -14.82 6.29 3.27
C PRO A 208 -14.46 7.42 2.30
N MET A 209 -13.86 8.51 2.80
CA MET A 209 -13.40 9.64 1.99
C MET A 209 -12.29 9.24 1.01
N ARG A 210 -11.47 8.25 1.34
CA ARG A 210 -10.43 7.75 0.42
C ARG A 210 -11.03 7.05 -0.80
N ARG A 211 -12.26 6.51 -0.71
CA ARG A 211 -12.99 5.98 -1.87
C ARG A 211 -13.61 7.08 -2.74
N LEU A 212 -13.83 8.27 -2.18
CA LEU A 212 -14.34 9.44 -2.91
C LEU A 212 -13.21 10.21 -3.62
N LEU A 213 -11.95 9.93 -3.28
CA LEU A 213 -10.75 10.51 -3.87
C LEU A 213 -10.06 9.51 -4.83
N PRO A 214 -9.32 9.99 -5.84
CA PRO A 214 -8.89 9.17 -6.99
C PRO A 214 -7.67 8.26 -6.72
N PHE A 215 -7.60 7.56 -5.57
CA PHE A 215 -6.38 6.87 -5.17
C PHE A 215 -6.48 5.40 -4.71
N VAL A 216 -7.64 4.88 -4.29
CA VAL A 216 -7.75 3.52 -3.71
C VAL A 216 -8.95 2.70 -4.21
N GLU A 217 -9.35 2.89 -5.47
CA GLU A 217 -10.47 2.11 -6.01
C GLU A 217 -10.15 0.60 -6.02
N PRO A 218 -11.07 -0.27 -5.57
CA PRO A 218 -10.95 -1.71 -5.71
C PRO A 218 -10.80 -2.15 -7.17
N PHE A 219 -10.21 -3.31 -7.39
CA PHE A 219 -10.24 -3.93 -8.72
C PHE A 219 -11.67 -4.29 -9.15
N PRO A 220 -12.00 -4.15 -10.44
CA PRO A 220 -13.32 -4.52 -10.94
C PRO A 220 -13.50 -6.04 -10.88
N GLN A 221 -14.71 -6.49 -10.55
CA GLN A 221 -15.01 -7.92 -10.35
C GLN A 221 -14.59 -8.82 -11.53
N PRO A 222 -14.80 -8.43 -12.81
CA PRO A 222 -14.33 -9.25 -13.94
C PRO A 222 -12.80 -9.46 -13.96
N TYR A 223 -12.01 -8.49 -13.49
CA TYR A 223 -10.56 -8.66 -13.38
C TYR A 223 -10.19 -9.62 -12.27
N ILE A 224 -10.88 -9.50 -11.13
CA ILE A 224 -10.70 -10.38 -9.98
C ILE A 224 -10.97 -11.82 -10.40
N ASP A 225 -12.07 -12.07 -11.09
CA ASP A 225 -12.45 -13.42 -11.53
C ASP A 225 -11.47 -13.97 -12.57
N HIS A 226 -10.97 -13.13 -13.49
CA HIS A 226 -9.96 -13.50 -14.47
C HIS A 226 -8.64 -13.92 -13.83
N VAL A 227 -8.10 -13.10 -12.92
CA VAL A 227 -6.79 -13.35 -12.29
C VAL A 227 -6.86 -14.46 -11.23
N LEU A 228 -7.99 -14.60 -10.53
CA LEU A 228 -8.18 -15.63 -9.52
C LEU A 228 -8.67 -16.97 -10.10
N HIS A 229 -8.79 -17.10 -11.43
CA HIS A 229 -9.06 -18.39 -12.04
C HIS A 229 -7.90 -19.37 -11.76
N PRO A 230 -8.15 -20.62 -11.32
CA PRO A 230 -7.09 -21.57 -10.95
C PRO A 230 -6.08 -21.83 -12.07
N ASP A 231 -6.56 -21.87 -13.31
CA ASP A 231 -5.71 -22.10 -14.50
C ASP A 231 -5.04 -20.81 -15.04
N TYR A 232 -5.18 -19.68 -14.34
CA TYR A 232 -4.54 -18.43 -14.76
C TYR A 232 -3.01 -18.52 -14.58
N ALA A 233 -2.33 -18.83 -15.68
CA ALA A 233 -0.87 -18.94 -15.78
C ALA A 233 -0.35 -18.13 -16.99
N PRO A 234 -0.48 -16.78 -16.96
CA PRO A 234 -0.11 -15.93 -18.07
C PRO A 234 1.42 -15.91 -18.29
N SER A 235 1.81 -15.66 -19.54
CA SER A 235 3.12 -15.06 -19.82
C SER A 235 3.21 -13.64 -19.24
N LEU A 236 4.42 -13.08 -19.15
CA LEU A 236 4.58 -11.72 -18.62
C LEU A 236 3.84 -10.67 -19.46
N GLU A 237 3.86 -10.84 -20.79
CA GLU A 237 3.12 -9.96 -21.71
C GLU A 237 1.61 -10.04 -21.50
N GLN A 238 1.06 -11.26 -21.37
CA GLN A 238 -0.36 -11.46 -21.10
C GLN A 238 -0.79 -10.86 -19.75
N LEU A 239 0.05 -11.00 -18.71
CA LEU A 239 -0.23 -10.41 -17.40
C LEU A 239 -0.35 -8.87 -17.49
N ILE A 240 0.53 -8.23 -18.27
CA ILE A 240 0.50 -6.78 -18.50
C ILE A 240 -0.72 -6.39 -19.33
N ASP A 241 -1.00 -7.11 -20.41
CA ASP A 241 -2.13 -6.86 -21.30
C ASP A 241 -3.47 -7.00 -20.58
N ASP A 242 -3.61 -8.02 -19.74
CA ASP A 242 -4.79 -8.21 -18.90
C ASP A 242 -4.96 -7.05 -17.91
N TYR A 243 -3.89 -6.63 -17.23
CA TYR A 243 -3.96 -5.47 -16.32
C TYR A 243 -4.41 -4.21 -17.05
N ILE A 244 -3.84 -3.92 -18.22
CA ILE A 244 -4.23 -2.77 -19.05
C ILE A 244 -5.69 -2.89 -19.48
N ARG A 245 -6.11 -4.06 -19.97
CA ARG A 245 -7.45 -4.28 -20.51
C ARG A 245 -8.53 -4.04 -19.46
N PHE A 246 -8.33 -4.56 -18.25
CA PHE A 246 -9.32 -4.52 -17.20
C PHE A 246 -9.15 -3.34 -16.23
N SER A 247 -7.95 -2.79 -16.10
CA SER A 247 -7.60 -1.78 -15.11
C SER A 247 -6.63 -0.70 -15.66
N PRO A 248 -6.99 0.06 -16.72
CA PRO A 248 -6.12 1.09 -17.32
C PRO A 248 -6.10 2.38 -16.50
N THR A 249 -5.78 2.30 -15.21
CA THR A 249 -5.79 3.45 -14.32
C THR A 249 -4.81 3.27 -13.17
N ARG A 250 -4.21 4.39 -12.75
CA ARG A 250 -3.41 4.47 -11.51
C ARG A 250 -4.28 4.44 -10.26
N ASN A 251 -5.58 4.73 -10.36
CA ASN A 251 -6.49 4.75 -9.22
C ASN A 251 -6.84 3.31 -8.78
N ARG A 252 -5.90 2.65 -8.12
CA ARG A 252 -6.06 1.33 -7.54
C ARG A 252 -5.35 1.26 -6.19
N GLU A 253 -5.95 0.52 -5.28
CA GLU A 253 -5.36 0.15 -3.97
C GLU A 253 -4.03 -0.61 -4.08
N LEU A 254 -3.82 -1.32 -5.19
CA LEU A 254 -2.52 -1.85 -5.63
C LEU A 254 -2.30 -1.44 -7.10
N ASP A 255 -1.46 -0.43 -7.30
CA ASP A 255 -1.10 0.06 -8.62
C ASP A 255 0.13 -0.71 -9.13
N LEU A 256 -0.02 -1.43 -10.24
CA LEU A 256 1.08 -2.18 -10.87
C LEU A 256 1.63 -1.47 -12.10
N LEU A 257 1.08 -0.31 -12.50
CA LEU A 257 1.58 0.43 -13.66
C LEU A 257 3.06 0.85 -13.49
N PRO A 258 3.55 1.27 -12.31
CA PRO A 258 4.98 1.52 -12.12
C PRO A 258 5.86 0.29 -12.39
N LEU A 259 5.41 -0.89 -11.94
CA LEU A 259 6.10 -2.16 -12.12
C LEU A 259 6.08 -2.59 -13.60
N PHE A 260 4.92 -2.53 -14.23
CA PHE A 260 4.79 -2.93 -15.62
C PHE A 260 5.50 -1.94 -16.56
N ALA A 261 5.57 -0.66 -16.22
CA ALA A 261 6.39 0.31 -16.96
C ALA A 261 7.89 0.06 -16.77
N GLN A 262 8.33 -0.48 -15.63
CA GLN A 262 9.71 -0.92 -15.43
C GLN A 262 10.08 -2.12 -16.32
N ILE A 263 9.11 -2.94 -16.69
CA ILE A 263 9.28 -4.15 -17.50
C ILE A 263 9.16 -3.83 -18.99
N ASP A 264 8.11 -3.10 -19.38
CA ASP A 264 7.79 -2.73 -20.76
C ASP A 264 7.14 -1.34 -20.79
N GLU A 265 7.98 -0.30 -20.73
CA GLU A 265 7.52 1.09 -20.71
C GLU A 265 6.73 1.44 -21.98
N GLU A 266 7.16 0.96 -23.15
CA GLU A 266 6.51 1.29 -24.43
C GLU A 266 5.06 0.79 -24.44
N ARG A 267 4.82 -0.44 -23.99
CA ARG A 267 3.48 -1.03 -23.89
C ARG A 267 2.58 -0.22 -22.96
N ILE A 268 3.09 0.16 -21.78
CA ILE A 268 2.32 0.99 -20.84
C ILE A 268 2.02 2.36 -21.42
N ARG A 269 3.01 3.06 -21.99
CA ARG A 269 2.84 4.42 -22.54
C ARG A 269 1.86 4.45 -23.71
N ARG A 270 1.83 3.39 -24.53
CA ARG A 270 0.89 3.25 -25.65
C ARG A 270 -0.55 3.11 -25.16
N ALA A 271 -0.76 2.32 -24.11
CA ALA A 271 -2.09 2.09 -23.56
C ALA A 271 -2.59 3.22 -22.65
N LEU A 272 -1.69 3.82 -21.88
CA LEU A 272 -1.96 4.87 -20.92
C LEU A 272 -0.87 5.95 -21.02
N PRO A 273 -1.04 6.97 -21.87
CA PRO A 273 -0.10 8.08 -22.02
C PRO A 273 -0.21 9.08 -20.85
N ASP A 274 -0.11 8.58 -19.62
CA ASP A 274 -0.11 9.38 -18.39
C ASP A 274 1.33 9.62 -17.93
N PRO A 275 1.84 10.87 -17.94
CA PRO A 275 3.22 11.18 -17.56
C PRO A 275 3.49 10.90 -16.07
N ARG A 276 2.45 10.72 -15.24
CA ARG A 276 2.59 10.45 -13.81
C ARG A 276 2.92 8.99 -13.50
N VAL A 277 2.81 8.08 -14.50
CA VAL A 277 3.36 6.73 -14.36
C VAL A 277 4.88 6.83 -14.44
N SER A 278 5.54 6.64 -13.30
CA SER A 278 6.99 6.57 -13.20
C SER A 278 7.42 5.12 -13.05
N ALA A 279 8.17 4.60 -14.02
CA ALA A 279 8.72 3.26 -14.02
C ALA A 279 9.62 3.03 -12.79
N ARG A 280 9.37 1.94 -12.05
CA ARG A 280 10.20 1.49 -10.93
C ARG A 280 9.82 0.06 -10.54
N PRO A 281 10.78 -0.78 -10.11
CA PRO A 281 10.53 -2.18 -9.75
C PRO A 281 9.87 -2.27 -8.37
N THR A 282 8.58 -1.94 -8.26
CA THR A 282 7.87 -1.97 -6.98
C THR A 282 6.42 -2.39 -7.14
N PHE A 283 5.89 -3.11 -6.14
CA PHE A 283 4.46 -3.08 -5.90
C PHE A 283 4.13 -1.70 -5.32
N HIS A 284 3.20 -0.95 -5.90
CA HIS A 284 2.79 0.35 -5.36
C HIS A 284 1.48 0.14 -4.59
N TRP A 285 1.60 -0.22 -3.31
CA TRP A 285 0.46 -0.53 -2.44
C TRP A 285 0.00 0.71 -1.69
N ARG A 286 -1.28 1.06 -1.85
CA ARG A 286 -1.82 2.38 -1.50
C ARG A 286 -3.02 2.30 -0.56
N LEU A 287 -3.39 1.09 -0.16
CA LEU A 287 -4.59 0.83 0.65
C LEU A 287 -4.55 1.44 2.06
N PRO A 288 -3.42 1.46 2.81
CA PRO A 288 -3.43 1.94 4.20
C PRO A 288 -3.74 3.43 4.35
N ASN A 289 -4.47 3.80 5.41
CA ASN A 289 -4.63 5.19 5.85
C ASN A 289 -3.33 5.71 6.48
N ALA A 290 -3.17 7.03 6.54
CA ALA A 290 -2.14 7.72 7.32
C ALA A 290 -2.70 8.20 8.68
N ASP A 291 -3.01 7.26 9.58
CA ASP A 291 -3.52 7.57 10.93
C ASP A 291 -2.40 8.00 11.89
N ILE A 292 -1.58 8.99 11.49
CA ILE A 292 -0.31 9.33 12.17
C ILE A 292 -0.47 9.73 13.65
N GLU A 293 -1.65 10.19 14.05
CA GLU A 293 -1.96 10.59 15.42
C GLU A 293 -2.42 9.43 16.31
N ASP A 294 -2.79 8.28 15.73
CA ASP A 294 -3.13 7.10 16.51
C ASP A 294 -1.83 6.47 17.04
N PRO A 295 -1.60 6.44 18.38
CA PRO A 295 -0.37 5.89 18.95
C PRO A 295 -0.19 4.38 18.70
N ASN A 296 -1.24 3.69 18.23
CA ASN A 296 -1.17 2.28 17.85
C ASN A 296 -0.94 2.08 16.34
N TRP A 297 -1.01 3.15 15.55
CA TRP A 297 -0.71 3.10 14.12
C TRP A 297 0.79 3.28 13.90
N THR A 298 1.35 2.41 13.07
CA THR A 298 2.75 2.47 12.64
C THR A 298 2.86 2.05 11.18
N VAL A 299 3.81 2.65 10.47
CA VAL A 299 4.26 2.23 9.13
C VAL A 299 4.75 0.79 9.18
N ALA A 300 5.50 0.41 10.22
CA ALA A 300 5.92 -0.97 10.42
C ALA A 300 4.73 -1.95 10.55
N GLY A 301 3.62 -1.53 11.15
CA GLY A 301 2.38 -2.30 11.19
C GLY A 301 1.68 -2.46 9.86
N GLN A 302 1.73 -1.43 9.02
CA GLN A 302 1.24 -1.55 7.65
C GLN A 302 2.13 -2.50 6.84
N TRP A 303 3.45 -2.44 7.02
CA TRP A 303 4.38 -3.40 6.42
C TRP A 303 4.09 -4.85 6.85
N ALA A 304 3.80 -5.10 8.13
CA ALA A 304 3.42 -6.43 8.61
C ALA A 304 2.14 -6.97 7.93
N ARG A 305 1.20 -6.09 7.55
CA ARG A 305 0.03 -6.49 6.75
C ARG A 305 0.43 -6.87 5.33
N TRP A 306 1.35 -6.13 4.71
CA TRP A 306 1.91 -6.48 3.40
C TRP A 306 2.63 -7.82 3.42
N GLN A 307 3.46 -8.08 4.45
CA GLN A 307 4.22 -9.34 4.56
C GLN A 307 3.31 -10.58 4.52
N ARG A 308 2.10 -10.52 5.07
CA ARG A 308 1.13 -11.63 5.02
C ARG A 308 0.66 -11.96 3.60
N ILE A 309 0.51 -10.93 2.75
CA ILE A 309 0.21 -11.12 1.32
C ILE A 309 1.35 -11.90 0.68
N GLU A 310 2.59 -11.56 1.02
CA GLU A 310 3.76 -12.22 0.47
C GLU A 310 3.93 -13.62 1.00
N GLU A 311 3.71 -13.86 2.28
CA GLU A 311 3.71 -15.19 2.90
C GLU A 311 2.74 -16.13 2.18
N MET A 312 1.51 -15.66 1.89
CA MET A 312 0.55 -16.42 1.08
C MET A 312 1.04 -16.63 -0.35
N ALA A 313 1.60 -15.60 -0.98
CA ALA A 313 2.14 -15.73 -2.34
C ALA A 313 3.30 -16.74 -2.41
N CYS A 314 4.05 -16.91 -1.32
CA CYS A 314 5.16 -17.85 -1.20
C CYS A 314 4.70 -19.28 -0.94
N ASP A 315 3.62 -19.47 -0.18
CA ASP A 315 3.01 -20.78 0.04
C ASP A 315 2.13 -21.17 -1.16
N THR A 316 2.76 -21.71 -2.19
CA THR A 316 2.09 -22.09 -3.44
C THR A 316 0.97 -23.11 -3.23
N ALA A 317 1.10 -23.98 -2.23
CA ALA A 317 0.07 -24.97 -1.92
C ALA A 317 -1.16 -24.28 -1.29
N ALA A 318 -0.96 -23.46 -0.26
CA ALA A 318 -2.04 -22.72 0.38
C ALA A 318 -2.72 -21.72 -0.57
N LEU A 319 -1.95 -21.04 -1.44
CA LEU A 319 -2.51 -20.16 -2.46
C LEU A 319 -3.40 -20.93 -3.44
N THR A 320 -2.94 -22.09 -3.92
CA THR A 320 -3.71 -22.93 -4.86
C THR A 320 -5.00 -23.42 -4.20
N GLU A 321 -4.94 -23.88 -2.95
CA GLU A 321 -6.11 -24.29 -2.18
C GLU A 321 -7.14 -23.16 -2.08
N ARG A 322 -6.71 -21.94 -1.70
CA ARG A 322 -7.58 -20.76 -1.60
C ARG A 322 -8.21 -20.37 -2.95
N LEU A 323 -7.50 -20.53 -4.07
CA LEU A 323 -8.04 -20.30 -5.42
C LEU A 323 -9.11 -21.34 -5.77
N THR A 324 -8.88 -22.61 -5.47
CA THR A 324 -9.86 -23.69 -5.70
C THR A 324 -11.11 -23.54 -4.84
N GLU A 325 -10.96 -23.23 -3.54
CA GLU A 325 -12.08 -22.98 -2.63
C GLU A 325 -12.98 -21.84 -3.12
N ARG A 326 -12.38 -20.77 -3.66
CA ARG A 326 -13.13 -19.64 -4.23
C ARG A 326 -14.05 -20.09 -5.35
N VAL A 327 -13.57 -20.92 -6.28
CA VAL A 327 -14.37 -21.43 -7.41
C VAL A 327 -15.54 -22.26 -6.89
N GLN A 328 -15.29 -23.18 -5.96
CA GLN A 328 -16.33 -24.03 -5.38
C GLN A 328 -17.45 -23.22 -4.69
N VAL A 329 -17.10 -22.12 -4.02
CA VAL A 329 -18.08 -21.22 -3.40
C VAL A 329 -18.92 -20.50 -4.46
N LEU A 330 -18.32 -20.09 -5.59
CA LEU A 330 -19.04 -19.43 -6.67
C LEU A 330 -19.99 -20.39 -7.40
N GLU A 331 -19.51 -21.58 -7.77
CA GLU A 331 -20.33 -22.64 -8.38
C GLU A 331 -21.46 -23.10 -7.44
N GLY A 332 -21.16 -23.24 -6.14
CA GLY A 332 -22.15 -23.54 -5.11
C GLY A 332 -23.26 -22.50 -5.04
N ARG A 333 -22.93 -21.20 -5.14
CA ARG A 333 -23.93 -20.12 -5.17
C ARG A 333 -24.78 -20.18 -6.44
N GLU A 334 -24.17 -20.37 -7.60
CA GLU A 334 -24.91 -20.50 -8.86
C GLU A 334 -25.86 -21.69 -8.86
N SER A 335 -25.44 -22.84 -8.32
CA SER A 335 -26.31 -24.02 -8.22
C SER A 335 -27.52 -23.80 -7.30
N VAL A 336 -27.35 -23.10 -6.18
CA VAL A 336 -28.45 -22.70 -5.29
C VAL A 336 -29.40 -21.75 -6.02
N TRP A 337 -28.89 -20.74 -6.72
CA TRP A 337 -29.74 -19.83 -7.50
C TRP A 337 -30.48 -20.53 -8.63
N ALA A 338 -29.84 -21.44 -9.36
CA ALA A 338 -30.47 -22.23 -10.42
C ALA A 338 -31.53 -23.22 -9.89
N SER A 339 -31.46 -23.61 -8.62
CA SER A 339 -32.46 -24.48 -7.98
C SER A 339 -33.69 -23.73 -7.44
N LEU A 340 -33.61 -22.40 -7.34
CA LEU A 340 -34.66 -21.53 -6.80
C LEU A 340 -35.55 -20.88 -7.87
N PHE A 341 -35.28 -21.13 -9.17
CA PHE A 341 -36.01 -20.61 -10.32
C PHE A 341 -36.29 -21.72 -11.35
#